data_AF-A0A356NT37-F1
#
_entry.id   AF-A0A356NT37-F1
#
_cell.length_a   1.000
_cell.length_b   1.000
_cell.length_c   1.000
_cell.angle_alpha   90.00
_cell.angle_beta   90.00
_cell.angle_gamma   90.00
#
_symmetry.space_group_name_H-M   'P 1'
#
loop_
_entity.id
_entity.type
_entity.pdbx_description
1 polymer ?
#
loop_
_entity_poly.entity_id
_entity_poly.type
_entity_poly.pdbx_seq_one_letter_code
_entity_poly.pdbx_strand_id
1 'polypeptide(L)'
;MTRVNRTVSATAAGIAVLMTASTAMAASGEAGLPQLKIETWPSQIFWLVVIFGVGYIFMERVVTPRIGSVLEERRTRLDDDLTRAREASSEAGQTRADYEASLDAARNEAAEFARNAAADAAAKADKEGAKAAKKMATKIAAAETKLAAARSEAEGNIVAVAAEAAIDAAQQLAGVKATKAQAEKAVKSAAAQGAG
;
A
#
# COMPACT_ATOMS: atom_id res chain seq x y z
N MET A 1 37.76 43.36 1.05
CA MET A 1 37.46 42.64 -0.21
C MET A 1 36.02 42.16 -0.15
N THR A 2 35.11 42.40 -1.10
CA THR A 2 35.11 43.30 -2.28
C THR A 2 33.64 43.57 -2.68
N ARG A 3 33.29 44.76 -3.21
CA ARG A 3 31.91 45.09 -3.68
C ARG A 3 31.66 44.63 -5.12
N VAL A 4 30.48 44.04 -5.39
CA VAL A 4 29.85 43.62 -6.67
C VAL A 4 28.40 43.22 -6.29
N ASN A 5 27.28 43.37 -7.03
CA ASN A 5 26.82 44.14 -8.22
C ASN A 5 25.26 44.06 -8.22
N ARG A 6 24.43 44.87 -8.92
CA ARG A 6 24.64 46.08 -9.76
C ARG A 6 23.36 46.95 -9.77
N THR A 7 23.51 48.20 -10.18
CA THR A 7 22.51 49.14 -10.78
C THR A 7 21.05 48.68 -11.00
N VAL A 8 20.09 49.38 -10.37
CA VAL A 8 18.76 49.67 -10.96
C VAL A 8 18.53 51.18 -10.90
N SER A 9 18.74 51.86 -12.04
CA SER A 9 18.55 53.31 -12.15
C SER A 9 17.09 53.63 -12.45
N ALA A 10 16.29 53.90 -11.43
CA ALA A 10 14.92 54.38 -11.60
C ALA A 10 14.90 55.84 -12.06
N THR A 11 15.02 56.07 -13.37
CA THR A 11 14.85 57.39 -13.99
C THR A 11 13.40 57.85 -13.87
N ALA A 12 13.10 58.56 -12.77
CA ALA A 12 11.86 59.29 -12.61
C ALA A 12 11.80 60.41 -13.68
N ALA A 13 11.12 60.13 -14.79
CA ALA A 13 10.84 61.09 -15.86
C ALA A 13 9.77 62.10 -15.41
N GLY A 14 10.08 62.88 -14.37
CA GLY A 14 9.32 64.06 -14.00
C GLY A 14 9.39 65.05 -15.16
N ILE A 15 8.28 65.26 -15.85
CA ILE A 15 8.18 66.29 -16.90
C ILE A 15 8.25 67.65 -16.20
N ALA A 16 9.46 68.18 -16.11
CA ALA A 16 9.69 69.57 -15.74
C ALA A 16 9.11 70.44 -16.86
N VAL A 17 7.87 70.90 -16.67
CA VAL A 17 7.26 71.96 -17.47
C VAL A 17 8.01 73.25 -17.14
N LEU A 18 9.16 73.43 -17.81
CA LEU A 18 9.95 74.63 -17.71
C LEU A 18 9.12 75.76 -18.31
N MET A 19 8.60 76.64 -17.45
CA MET A 19 7.76 77.77 -17.85
C MET A 19 8.62 78.80 -18.58
N THR A 20 8.92 78.55 -19.85
CA THR A 20 9.45 79.55 -20.79
C THR A 20 8.34 80.56 -21.07
N ALA A 21 8.21 81.53 -20.18
CA ALA A 21 7.36 82.69 -20.37
C ALA A 21 7.91 83.52 -21.53
N SER A 22 7.47 83.20 -22.75
CA SER A 22 7.75 84.02 -23.93
C SER A 22 7.21 85.43 -23.69
N THR A 23 8.10 86.41 -23.59
CA THR A 23 7.77 87.80 -23.29
C THR A 23 6.95 88.43 -24.42
N ALA A 24 5.62 88.31 -24.33
CA ALA A 24 4.71 89.00 -25.23
C ALA A 24 4.82 90.52 -25.03
N MET A 25 5.36 91.22 -26.03
CA MET A 25 5.50 92.67 -26.02
C MET A 25 4.12 93.33 -26.03
N ALA A 26 3.65 93.79 -24.86
CA ALA A 26 2.38 94.48 -24.73
C ALA A 26 2.48 95.93 -25.22
N ALA A 27 2.06 96.17 -26.47
CA ALA A 27 1.81 97.51 -26.98
C ALA A 27 0.62 98.17 -26.25
N SER A 28 0.60 99.50 -26.21
CA SER A 28 -0.32 100.32 -25.41
C SER A 28 -1.81 100.13 -25.76
N GLY A 29 -2.67 99.83 -24.77
CA GLY A 29 -4.13 99.74 -25.00
C GLY A 29 -5.00 99.42 -23.79
N GLU A 30 -5.44 100.47 -23.08
CA GLU A 30 -6.63 100.56 -22.22
C GLU A 30 -6.68 99.76 -20.90
N ALA A 31 -7.36 100.35 -19.89
CA ALA A 31 -7.39 99.89 -18.51
C ALA A 31 -8.55 98.93 -18.22
N GLY A 32 -8.25 97.63 -18.25
CA GLY A 32 -9.13 96.57 -17.73
C GLY A 32 -8.29 95.36 -17.32
N LEU A 33 -8.80 94.53 -16.40
CA LEU A 33 -8.14 93.28 -15.99
C LEU A 33 -7.89 92.41 -17.25
N PRO A 34 -6.63 92.18 -17.68
CA PRO A 34 -6.35 91.65 -19.03
C PRO A 34 -6.91 90.24 -19.24
N GLN A 35 -7.07 89.47 -18.16
CA GLN A 35 -7.72 88.16 -18.12
C GLN A 35 -9.22 88.15 -18.50
N LEU A 36 -9.87 89.31 -18.61
CA LEU A 36 -11.29 89.44 -18.97
C LEU A 36 -11.53 89.98 -20.39
N LYS A 37 -10.48 90.14 -21.22
CA LYS A 37 -10.65 90.51 -22.63
C LYS A 37 -11.17 89.32 -23.44
N ILE A 38 -12.48 89.28 -23.69
CA ILE A 38 -13.21 88.16 -24.34
C ILE A 38 -12.64 87.82 -25.73
N GLU A 39 -12.00 88.78 -26.41
CA GLU A 39 -11.38 88.60 -27.74
C GLU A 39 -10.35 87.45 -27.80
N THR A 40 -9.67 87.11 -26.70
CA THR A 40 -8.70 86.00 -26.68
C THR A 40 -9.35 84.64 -26.45
N TRP A 41 -10.57 84.60 -25.92
CA TRP A 41 -11.23 83.36 -25.48
C TRP A 41 -11.46 82.35 -26.62
N PRO A 42 -11.86 82.73 -27.84
CA PRO A 42 -11.99 81.79 -28.95
C PRO A 42 -10.69 81.05 -29.29
N SER A 43 -9.54 81.74 -29.21
CA SER A 43 -8.22 81.13 -29.45
C SER A 43 -7.84 80.16 -28.33
N GLN A 44 -8.09 80.53 -27.07
CA GLN A 44 -7.83 79.67 -25.91
C GLN A 44 -8.74 78.43 -25.91
N ILE A 45 -10.02 78.57 -26.28
CA ILE A 45 -10.96 77.45 -26.42
C ILE A 45 -10.58 76.56 -27.60
N PHE A 46 -10.18 77.12 -28.75
CA PHE A 46 -9.69 76.36 -29.89
C PHE A 46 -8.48 75.49 -29.50
N TRP A 47 -7.46 76.08 -28.88
CA TRP A 47 -6.28 75.33 -28.44
C TRP A 47 -6.60 74.31 -27.34
N LEU A 48 -7.52 74.62 -26.42
CA LEU A 48 -8.01 73.66 -25.41
C LEU A 48 -8.64 72.44 -26.09
N VAL A 49 -9.54 72.64 -27.07
CA VAL A 49 -10.16 71.55 -27.82
C VAL A 49 -9.13 70.75 -28.62
N VAL A 50 -8.13 71.41 -29.23
CA VAL A 50 -7.04 70.73 -29.96
C VAL A 50 -6.20 69.86 -29.02
N ILE A 51 -5.69 70.39 -27.90
CA ILE A 51 -4.85 69.59 -26.99
C ILE A 51 -5.67 68.50 -26.26
N PHE A 52 -6.93 68.76 -25.94
CA PHE A 52 -7.81 67.78 -25.30
C PHE A 52 -8.20 66.66 -26.27
N GLY A 53 -8.49 66.98 -27.54
CA GLY A 53 -8.75 65.98 -28.58
C GLY A 53 -7.54 65.10 -28.88
N VAL A 54 -6.35 65.70 -29.01
CA VAL A 54 -5.09 64.94 -29.17
C VAL A 54 -4.79 64.08 -27.94
N GLY A 55 -5.00 64.61 -26.73
CA GLY A 55 -4.84 63.88 -25.47
C GLY A 55 -5.84 62.73 -25.31
N TYR A 56 -7.09 62.92 -25.74
CA TYR A 56 -8.13 61.89 -25.76
C TYR A 56 -7.75 60.75 -26.71
N ILE A 57 -7.36 61.06 -27.95
CA ILE A 57 -6.90 60.06 -28.94
C ILE A 57 -5.68 59.30 -28.42
N PHE A 58 -4.74 59.97 -27.74
CA PHE A 58 -3.61 59.31 -27.08
C PHE A 58 -4.04 58.36 -25.96
N MET A 59 -4.98 58.79 -25.09
CA MET A 59 -5.53 57.96 -24.01
C MET A 59 -6.23 56.71 -24.56
N GLU A 60 -7.14 56.89 -25.51
CA GLU A 60 -7.89 55.83 -26.18
C GLU A 60 -6.95 54.82 -26.85
N ARG A 61 -5.96 55.30 -27.60
CA ARG A 61 -5.14 54.49 -28.51
C ARG A 61 -3.87 53.92 -27.88
N VAL A 62 -3.50 54.34 -26.66
CA VAL A 62 -2.30 53.86 -25.95
C VAL A 62 -2.60 53.29 -24.56
N VAL A 63 -3.49 53.90 -23.78
CA VAL A 63 -3.73 53.51 -22.38
C VAL A 63 -4.79 52.41 -22.29
N THR A 64 -5.94 52.57 -22.93
CA THR A 64 -6.99 51.55 -23.00
C THR A 64 -6.47 50.17 -23.47
N PRO A 65 -5.75 50.04 -24.61
CA PRO A 65 -5.25 48.73 -25.05
C PRO A 65 -4.21 48.12 -24.11
N ARG A 66 -3.38 48.93 -23.42
CA ARG A 66 -2.42 48.43 -22.42
C ARG A 66 -3.09 47.87 -21.17
N ILE A 67 -4.19 48.47 -20.73
CA ILE A 67 -4.99 47.94 -19.62
C ILE A 67 -5.71 46.65 -20.07
N GLY A 68 -6.25 46.65 -21.29
CA GLY A 68 -6.85 45.45 -21.91
C GLY A 68 -5.90 44.26 -21.97
N SER A 69 -4.67 44.44 -22.49
CA SER A 69 -3.71 43.35 -22.61
C SER A 69 -3.28 42.75 -21.26
N VAL A 70 -3.15 43.57 -20.21
CA VAL A 70 -2.81 43.10 -18.86
C VAL A 70 -3.99 42.40 -18.18
N LEU A 71 -5.23 42.82 -18.47
CA LEU A 71 -6.42 42.11 -17.99
C LEU A 71 -6.58 40.76 -18.69
N GLU A 72 -6.33 40.70 -20.00
CA GLU A 72 -6.39 39.46 -20.78
C GLU A 72 -5.30 38.47 -20.36
N GLU A 73 -4.04 38.91 -20.21
CA GLU A 73 -2.96 38.06 -19.69
C GLU A 73 -3.29 37.46 -18.30
N ARG A 74 -3.98 38.23 -17.45
CA ARG A 74 -4.48 37.72 -16.15
C ARG A 74 -5.64 36.74 -16.31
N ARG A 75 -6.54 36.94 -17.27
CA ARG A 75 -7.63 35.99 -17.60
C ARG A 75 -7.04 34.66 -18.07
N THR A 76 -6.19 34.68 -19.09
CA THR A 76 -5.56 33.47 -19.64
C THR A 76 -4.82 32.69 -18.56
N ARG A 77 -4.00 33.36 -17.71
CA ARG A 77 -3.29 32.69 -16.62
C ARG A 77 -4.23 32.09 -15.56
N LEU A 78 -5.32 32.78 -15.20
CA LEU A 78 -6.31 32.25 -14.26
C LEU A 78 -7.04 31.03 -14.82
N ASP A 79 -7.42 31.06 -16.09
CA ASP A 79 -8.11 29.93 -16.74
C ASP A 79 -7.16 28.74 -16.99
N ASP A 80 -5.89 28.99 -17.33
CA ASP A 80 -4.79 28.01 -17.36
C ASP A 80 -4.63 27.32 -15.99
N ASP A 81 -4.43 28.10 -14.92
CA ASP A 81 -4.15 27.55 -13.59
C ASP A 81 -5.38 26.86 -12.98
N LEU A 82 -6.60 27.36 -13.26
CA LEU A 82 -7.85 26.66 -12.93
C LEU A 82 -8.03 25.36 -13.73
N THR A 83 -7.53 25.29 -14.96
CA THR A 83 -7.58 24.06 -15.77
C THR A 83 -6.59 23.03 -15.23
N ARG A 84 -5.33 23.41 -15.02
CA ARG A 84 -4.30 22.58 -14.36
C ARG A 84 -4.75 22.07 -12.99
N ALA A 85 -5.41 22.92 -12.18
CA ALA A 85 -5.93 22.52 -10.87
C ALA A 85 -7.05 21.47 -10.97
N ARG A 86 -7.93 21.55 -11.99
CA ARG A 86 -8.96 20.53 -12.25
C ARG A 86 -8.35 19.24 -12.77
N GLU A 87 -7.38 19.31 -13.68
CA GLU A 87 -6.64 18.17 -14.22
C GLU A 87 -5.91 17.42 -13.11
N ALA A 88 -5.08 18.10 -12.32
CA ALA A 88 -4.37 17.51 -11.18
C ALA A 88 -5.33 16.94 -10.11
N SER A 89 -6.47 17.61 -9.87
CA SER A 89 -7.50 17.07 -8.96
C SER A 89 -8.22 15.84 -9.53
N SER A 90 -8.33 15.71 -10.85
CA SER A 90 -8.88 14.53 -11.52
C SER A 90 -7.89 13.37 -11.51
N GLU A 91 -6.62 13.64 -11.84
CA GLU A 91 -5.53 12.66 -11.84
C GLU A 91 -5.28 12.10 -10.43
N ALA A 92 -5.28 12.96 -9.40
CA ALA A 92 -5.21 12.53 -8.00
C ALA A 92 -6.44 11.72 -7.58
N GLY A 93 -7.62 12.05 -8.10
CA GLY A 93 -8.86 11.29 -7.86
C GLY A 93 -8.83 9.89 -8.49
N GLN A 94 -8.38 9.79 -9.74
CA GLN A 94 -8.21 8.53 -10.47
C GLN A 94 -7.12 7.66 -9.80
N THR A 95 -5.94 8.23 -9.56
CA THR A 95 -4.82 7.56 -8.87
C THR A 95 -5.24 7.02 -7.50
N ARG A 96 -6.05 7.79 -6.75
CA ARG A 96 -6.60 7.33 -5.47
C ARG A 96 -7.58 6.17 -5.63
N ALA A 97 -8.49 6.24 -6.61
CA ALA A 97 -9.46 5.18 -6.88
C ALA A 97 -8.76 3.87 -7.30
N ASP A 98 -7.75 3.95 -8.18
CA ASP A 98 -6.94 2.81 -8.61
C ASP A 98 -6.14 2.23 -7.44
N TYR A 99 -5.58 3.09 -6.57
CA TYR A 99 -4.87 2.65 -5.37
C TYR A 99 -5.80 1.94 -4.38
N GLU A 100 -6.97 2.50 -4.09
CA GLU A 100 -7.98 1.89 -3.21
C GLU A 100 -8.48 0.55 -3.79
N ALA A 101 -8.75 0.48 -5.09
CA ALA A 101 -9.10 -0.76 -5.78
C ALA A 101 -7.96 -1.80 -5.73
N SER A 102 -6.70 -1.39 -5.86
CA SER A 102 -5.54 -2.29 -5.77
C SER A 102 -5.37 -2.87 -4.36
N LEU A 103 -5.64 -2.07 -3.32
CA LEU A 103 -5.61 -2.53 -1.93
C LEU A 103 -6.72 -3.54 -1.63
N ASP A 104 -7.94 -3.31 -2.11
CA ASP A 104 -9.05 -4.24 -1.90
C ASP A 104 -8.91 -5.51 -2.75
N ALA A 105 -8.36 -5.43 -3.96
CA ALA A 105 -7.96 -6.60 -4.73
C ALA A 105 -6.92 -7.45 -3.97
N ALA A 106 -5.83 -6.82 -3.48
CA ALA A 106 -4.79 -7.51 -2.72
C ALA A 106 -5.29 -8.08 -1.37
N ARG A 107 -6.23 -7.41 -0.70
CA ARG A 107 -6.90 -7.93 0.51
C ARG A 107 -7.73 -9.18 0.20
N ASN A 108 -8.48 -9.17 -0.90
CA ASN A 108 -9.28 -10.31 -1.34
C ASN A 108 -8.38 -11.49 -1.75
N GLU A 109 -7.35 -11.25 -2.55
CA GLU A 109 -6.38 -12.28 -2.94
C GLU A 109 -5.67 -12.90 -1.72
N ALA A 110 -5.23 -12.06 -0.76
CA ALA A 110 -4.62 -12.56 0.48
C ALA A 110 -5.61 -13.38 1.34
N ALA A 111 -6.90 -13.00 1.37
CA ALA A 111 -7.93 -13.74 2.08
C ALA A 111 -8.26 -15.08 1.40
N GLU A 112 -8.31 -15.13 0.07
CA GLU A 112 -8.48 -16.38 -0.69
C GLU A 112 -7.24 -17.28 -0.56
N PHE A 113 -6.03 -16.73 -0.68
CA PHE A 113 -4.79 -17.46 -0.45
C PHE A 113 -4.74 -18.07 0.95
N ALA A 114 -5.11 -17.30 1.99
CA ALA A 114 -5.16 -17.81 3.36
C ALA A 114 -6.20 -18.94 3.55
N ARG A 115 -7.40 -18.81 2.95
CA ARG A 115 -8.43 -19.86 2.94
C ARG A 115 -7.94 -21.12 2.23
N ASN A 116 -7.38 -20.97 1.04
CA ASN A 116 -6.87 -22.07 0.23
C ASN A 116 -5.71 -22.76 0.95
N ALA A 117 -4.73 -22.02 1.47
CA ALA A 117 -3.62 -22.57 2.24
C ALA A 117 -4.08 -23.33 3.51
N ALA A 118 -5.10 -22.84 4.21
CA ALA A 118 -5.68 -23.52 5.37
C ALA A 118 -6.39 -24.82 4.98
N ALA A 119 -7.18 -24.82 3.89
CA ALA A 119 -7.83 -26.02 3.36
C ALA A 119 -6.80 -27.06 2.88
N ASP A 120 -5.74 -26.61 2.20
CA ASP A 120 -4.65 -27.46 1.71
C ASP A 120 -3.84 -28.05 2.88
N ALA A 121 -3.63 -27.28 3.95
CA ALA A 121 -2.96 -27.74 5.17
C ALA A 121 -3.80 -28.81 5.90
N ALA A 122 -5.12 -28.59 6.06
CA ALA A 122 -6.03 -29.58 6.62
C ALA A 122 -6.04 -30.87 5.78
N ALA A 123 -6.23 -30.76 4.47
CA ALA A 123 -6.24 -31.91 3.56
C ALA A 123 -4.91 -32.67 3.50
N LYS A 124 -3.77 -32.02 3.79
CA LYS A 124 -2.46 -32.68 3.98
C LYS A 124 -2.35 -33.35 5.35
N ALA A 125 -2.82 -32.69 6.42
CA ALA A 125 -2.85 -33.24 7.77
C ALA A 125 -3.71 -34.51 7.85
N ASP A 126 -4.90 -34.51 7.26
CA ASP A 126 -5.79 -35.69 7.19
C ASP A 126 -5.14 -36.85 6.42
N LYS A 127 -4.47 -36.57 5.29
CA LYS A 127 -3.78 -37.58 4.48
C LYS A 127 -2.60 -38.19 5.22
N GLU A 128 -1.77 -37.40 5.91
CA GLU A 128 -0.68 -37.94 6.71
C GLU A 128 -1.16 -38.61 8.00
N GLY A 129 -2.23 -38.10 8.63
CA GLY A 129 -2.91 -38.74 9.77
C GLY A 129 -3.43 -40.13 9.41
N ALA A 130 -4.13 -40.27 8.28
CA ALA A 130 -4.61 -41.55 7.78
C ALA A 130 -3.45 -42.52 7.43
N LYS A 131 -2.36 -42.02 6.82
CA LYS A 131 -1.14 -42.82 6.58
C LYS A 131 -0.48 -43.25 7.89
N ALA A 132 -0.40 -42.38 8.90
CA ALA A 132 0.17 -42.67 10.21
C ALA A 132 -0.67 -43.71 10.95
N ALA A 133 -1.99 -43.54 11.02
CA ALA A 133 -2.93 -44.50 11.60
C ALA A 133 -2.81 -45.87 10.94
N LYS A 134 -2.77 -45.95 9.60
CA LYS A 134 -2.56 -47.21 8.88
C LYS A 134 -1.21 -47.86 9.21
N LYS A 135 -0.12 -47.07 9.26
CA LYS A 135 1.21 -47.56 9.68
C LYS A 135 1.22 -48.08 11.12
N MET A 136 0.49 -47.45 12.05
CA MET A 136 0.38 -47.92 13.43
C MET A 136 -0.45 -49.19 13.52
N ALA A 137 -1.59 -49.29 12.83
CA ALA A 137 -2.40 -50.51 12.78
C ALA A 137 -1.59 -51.72 12.27
N THR A 138 -0.79 -51.55 11.21
CA THR A 138 0.11 -52.61 10.72
C THR A 138 1.19 -52.98 11.74
N LYS A 139 1.76 -52.01 12.47
CA LYS A 139 2.72 -52.29 13.56
C LYS A 139 2.09 -53.02 14.74
N ILE A 140 0.85 -52.67 15.11
CA ILE A 140 0.10 -53.30 16.20
C ILE A 140 -0.19 -54.75 15.84
N ALA A 141 -0.80 -55.03 14.69
CA ALA A 141 -1.08 -56.41 14.25
C ALA A 141 0.21 -57.27 14.15
N ALA A 142 1.33 -56.69 13.70
CA ALA A 142 2.62 -57.38 13.68
C ALA A 142 3.21 -57.63 15.09
N ALA A 143 2.95 -56.75 16.05
CA ALA A 143 3.33 -56.92 17.45
C ALA A 143 2.46 -57.96 18.16
N GLU A 144 1.15 -57.94 17.94
CA GLU A 144 0.18 -58.94 18.42
C GLU A 144 0.54 -60.35 17.91
N THR A 145 0.87 -60.47 16.62
CA THR A 145 1.33 -61.73 16.01
C THR A 145 2.61 -62.25 16.69
N LYS A 146 3.58 -61.37 16.95
CA LYS A 146 4.81 -61.72 17.68
C LYS A 146 4.56 -62.09 19.14
N LEU A 147 3.65 -61.39 19.81
CA LEU A 147 3.27 -61.65 21.19
C LEU A 147 2.57 -63.01 21.33
N ALA A 148 1.68 -63.36 20.39
CA ALA A 148 1.05 -64.67 20.33
C ALA A 148 2.07 -65.80 20.08
N ALA A 149 3.03 -65.59 19.16
CA ALA A 149 4.10 -66.54 18.92
C ALA A 149 5.01 -66.74 20.16
N ALA A 150 5.50 -65.66 20.75
CA ALA A 150 6.33 -65.70 21.96
C ALA A 150 5.60 -66.30 23.17
N ARG A 151 4.28 -66.09 23.26
CA ARG A 151 3.43 -66.73 24.28
C ARG A 151 3.35 -68.25 24.06
N SER A 152 3.07 -68.70 22.83
CA SER A 152 3.02 -70.12 22.49
C SER A 152 4.38 -70.83 22.70
N GLU A 153 5.48 -70.13 22.41
CA GLU A 153 6.84 -70.59 22.71
C GLU A 153 7.09 -70.70 24.22
N ALA A 154 6.72 -69.69 25.00
CA ALA A 154 6.84 -69.72 26.46
C ALA A 154 5.99 -70.82 27.10
N GLU A 155 4.73 -70.99 26.66
CA GLU A 155 3.84 -72.08 27.12
C GLU A 155 4.43 -73.46 26.76
N GLY A 156 5.03 -73.62 25.56
CA GLY A 156 5.75 -74.82 25.17
C GLY A 156 6.98 -75.10 26.03
N ASN A 157 7.80 -74.09 26.30
CA ASN A 157 9.00 -74.19 27.13
C ASN A 157 8.65 -74.53 28.59
N ILE A 158 7.58 -73.94 29.15
CA ILE A 158 7.07 -74.28 30.49
C ILE A 158 6.66 -75.75 30.55
N VAL A 159 5.94 -76.26 29.54
CA VAL A 159 5.56 -77.68 29.49
C VAL A 159 6.78 -78.61 29.39
N ALA A 160 7.81 -78.24 28.63
CA ALA A 160 9.04 -79.02 28.52
C ALA A 160 9.80 -79.09 29.86
N VAL A 161 10.02 -77.95 30.52
CA VAL A 161 10.68 -77.88 31.83
C VAL A 161 9.88 -78.59 32.92
N ALA A 162 8.55 -78.44 32.92
CA ALA A 162 7.68 -79.15 33.85
C ALA A 162 7.66 -80.67 33.61
N ALA A 163 7.78 -81.13 32.36
CA ALA A 163 7.90 -82.55 32.06
C ALA A 163 9.23 -83.13 32.51
N GLU A 164 10.35 -82.40 32.34
CA GLU A 164 11.66 -82.82 32.83
C GLU A 164 11.71 -82.87 34.36
N ALA A 165 11.23 -81.82 35.05
CA ALA A 165 11.11 -81.80 36.50
C ALA A 165 10.19 -82.93 37.04
N ALA A 166 9.12 -83.27 36.33
CA ALA A 166 8.23 -84.38 36.69
C ALA A 166 8.90 -85.76 36.52
N ILE A 167 9.77 -85.94 35.52
CA ILE A 167 10.56 -87.17 35.35
C ILE A 167 11.56 -87.32 36.49
N ASP A 168 12.31 -86.27 36.82
CA ASP A 168 13.29 -86.30 37.90
C ASP A 168 12.63 -86.56 39.26
N ALA A 169 11.51 -85.91 39.54
CA ALA A 169 10.71 -86.16 40.74
C ALA A 169 10.16 -87.60 40.80
N ALA A 170 9.62 -88.12 39.70
CA ALA A 170 9.14 -89.51 39.63
C ALA A 170 10.27 -90.53 39.79
N GLN A 171 11.46 -90.27 39.24
CA GLN A 171 12.62 -91.13 39.39
C GLN A 171 13.14 -91.13 40.84
N GLN A 172 13.11 -90.00 41.54
CA GLN A 172 13.52 -89.91 42.95
C GLN A 172 12.49 -90.52 43.92
N LEU A 173 11.18 -90.31 43.70
CA LEU A 173 10.12 -90.73 44.63
C LEU A 173 9.61 -92.16 44.39
N ALA A 174 9.54 -92.62 43.14
CA ALA A 174 8.94 -93.90 42.78
C ALA A 174 9.91 -94.90 42.13
N GLY A 175 11.12 -94.47 41.75
CA GLY A 175 12.10 -95.32 41.04
C GLY A 175 11.69 -95.72 39.61
N VAL A 176 10.57 -95.22 39.11
CA VAL A 176 10.03 -95.56 37.78
C VAL A 176 10.58 -94.61 36.72
N LYS A 177 11.24 -95.14 35.69
CA LYS A 177 11.65 -94.38 34.51
C LYS A 177 10.47 -94.15 33.57
N ALA A 178 9.79 -93.02 33.73
CA ALA A 178 8.85 -92.51 32.73
C ALA A 178 9.60 -92.05 31.46
N THR A 179 9.00 -92.24 30.28
CA THR A 179 9.57 -91.68 29.04
C THR A 179 9.13 -90.22 28.84
N LYS A 180 9.97 -89.41 28.19
CA LYS A 180 9.69 -87.97 27.99
C LYS A 180 8.34 -87.69 27.31
N ALA A 181 7.98 -88.49 26.31
CA ALA A 181 6.68 -88.40 25.63
C ALA A 181 5.48 -88.74 26.54
N GLN A 182 5.64 -89.59 27.56
CA GLN A 182 4.60 -89.85 28.56
C GLN A 182 4.46 -88.69 29.55
N ALA A 183 5.60 -88.15 30.02
CA ALA A 183 5.62 -87.00 30.93
C ALA A 183 5.01 -85.74 30.31
N GLU A 184 5.41 -85.37 29.09
CA GLU A 184 4.84 -84.23 28.36
C GLU A 184 3.32 -84.37 28.15
N LYS A 185 2.85 -85.59 27.86
CA LYS A 185 1.41 -85.87 27.69
C LYS A 185 0.66 -85.75 29.02
N ALA A 186 1.23 -86.25 30.11
CA ALA A 186 0.67 -86.13 31.45
C ALA A 186 0.60 -84.66 31.91
N VAL A 187 1.69 -83.90 31.77
CA VAL A 187 1.76 -82.47 32.09
C VAL A 187 0.74 -81.67 31.27
N LYS A 188 0.60 -81.91 29.97
CA LYS A 188 -0.44 -81.26 29.15
C LYS A 188 -1.86 -81.60 29.63
N SER A 189 -2.13 -82.85 30.03
CA SER A 189 -3.45 -83.21 30.58
C SER A 189 -3.73 -82.59 31.96
N ALA A 190 -2.73 -82.46 32.83
CA ALA A 190 -2.86 -81.80 34.12
C ALA A 190 -3.05 -80.28 33.99
N ALA A 191 -2.28 -79.64 33.11
CA ALA A 191 -2.42 -78.21 32.81
C ALA A 191 -3.80 -77.87 32.22
N ALA A 192 -4.38 -78.76 31.42
CA ALA A 192 -5.74 -78.61 30.90
C ALA A 192 -6.85 -78.85 31.96
N GLN A 193 -6.54 -79.54 33.06
CA GLN A 193 -7.49 -79.78 34.17
C GLN A 193 -7.41 -78.73 35.29
N GLY A 194 -6.27 -78.06 35.46
CA GLY A 194 -6.08 -76.98 36.43
C GLY A 194 -6.42 -75.57 35.92
N ALA A 195 -7.07 -75.45 34.76
CA ALA A 195 -7.39 -74.18 34.10
C ALA A 195 -8.90 -73.89 33.99
N GLY A 196 -9.70 -74.53 34.84
CA GLY A 196 -11.14 -74.30 35.02
C GLY A 196 -11.51 -74.20 36.49
#